data_AF-A0A372JST0-F1
#
_entry.id   AF-A0A372JST0-F1
#
_cell.length_a   1.000
_cell.length_b   1.000
_cell.length_c   1.000
_cell.angle_alpha   90.00
_cell.angle_beta   90.00
_cell.angle_gamma   90.00
#
_symmetry.space_group_name_H-M   'P 1'
#
loop_
_entity.id
_entity.type
_entity.pdbx_description
1 polymer ?
#
loop_
_entity_poly.entity_id
_entity_poly.type
_entity_poly.pdbx_seq_one_letter_code
_entity_poly.pdbx_strand_id
1 'polypeptide(L)'
;MSVESRGGSAHRGRAGAEAPTGGPAAAAGAGGSRDRTADGLSTLLAPAVAEAGLDLEAVEVRPAGRRRLVKIVVDGDGGVSLDDVAEVSRVASELLDASDVMGTAPYVLEVTSPGVDRPLTEARHWRRAAGRLVVVPLTGEETGQIEGRVVSADDDAVVIDVTPAKGKAVKGRPVKPVRREFALADLGPGRVQVEFRSEADTADTADTADDSAAADGGRTADADGADGEETGGHGGGEPVDDPAGEAEETRSPAEPE
;
A
#
# COMPACT_ATOMS: atom_id res chain seq x y z
N MET A 1 -14.80 7.72 -5.89
CA MET A 1 -16.06 8.43 -5.56
C MET A 1 -16.22 9.59 -6.53
N SER A 2 -17.44 9.94 -6.97
CA SER A 2 -17.67 11.04 -7.93
C SER A 2 -18.46 12.17 -7.26
N VAL A 3 -17.95 13.40 -7.32
CA VAL A 3 -18.66 14.60 -6.86
C VAL A 3 -18.87 15.58 -8.01
N GLU A 4 -20.07 16.15 -8.08
CA GLU A 4 -20.48 17.12 -9.10
C GLU A 4 -20.46 18.55 -8.54
N SER A 5 -19.74 19.46 -9.19
CA SER A 5 -19.73 20.88 -8.80
C SER A 5 -21.03 21.60 -9.21
N ARG A 6 -21.57 22.45 -8.32
CA ARG A 6 -22.79 23.25 -8.54
C ARG A 6 -22.43 24.60 -9.17
N GLY A 7 -22.68 24.74 -10.47
CA GLY A 7 -22.47 25.99 -11.20
C GLY A 7 -23.34 27.15 -10.71
N GLY A 8 -22.68 28.28 -10.41
CA GLY A 8 -23.29 29.56 -10.07
C GLY A 8 -23.90 30.31 -11.27
N SER A 9 -24.86 31.19 -10.96
CA SER A 9 -25.81 31.85 -11.86
C SER A 9 -25.40 33.26 -12.34
N ALA A 10 -25.99 33.67 -13.49
CA ALA A 10 -26.09 35.02 -14.10
C ALA A 10 -24.82 35.58 -14.80
N HIS A 11 -24.86 36.29 -15.94
CA HIS A 11 -25.86 37.23 -16.50
C HIS A 11 -25.74 37.33 -18.04
N ARG A 12 -26.87 37.65 -18.70
CA ARG A 12 -26.99 38.01 -20.13
C ARG A 12 -26.15 39.23 -20.52
N GLY A 13 -25.50 39.19 -21.69
CA GLY A 13 -25.01 40.36 -22.42
C GLY A 13 -24.74 40.03 -23.89
N ARG A 14 -25.53 40.61 -24.80
CA ARG A 14 -25.34 40.54 -26.27
C ARG A 14 -24.32 41.60 -26.71
N ALA A 15 -23.36 41.23 -27.57
CA ALA A 15 -22.87 42.06 -28.68
C ALA A 15 -22.06 41.17 -29.64
N GLY A 16 -22.31 41.30 -30.94
CA GLY A 16 -21.58 40.58 -31.99
C GLY A 16 -20.43 41.41 -32.57
N ALA A 17 -19.49 40.74 -33.25
CA ALA A 17 -18.84 41.17 -34.48
C ALA A 17 -17.86 40.10 -34.99
N GLU A 18 -18.02 39.82 -36.29
CA GLU A 18 -17.11 39.32 -37.34
C GLU A 18 -15.88 38.44 -37.05
N ALA A 19 -15.80 37.40 -37.88
CA ALA A 19 -14.68 36.49 -38.03
C ALA A 19 -13.65 37.01 -39.05
N PRO A 20 -12.35 36.75 -38.83
CA PRO A 20 -11.38 36.66 -39.92
C PRO A 20 -11.04 35.20 -40.22
N THR A 21 -10.99 34.91 -41.52
CA THR A 21 -10.45 33.70 -42.14
C THR A 21 -8.93 33.64 -42.02
N GLY A 22 -8.37 32.47 -41.67
CA GLY A 22 -6.92 32.25 -41.75
C GLY A 22 -6.41 30.93 -41.14
N GLY A 23 -6.16 29.94 -42.01
CA GLY A 23 -5.03 28.97 -41.91
C GLY A 23 -5.09 27.81 -40.89
N PRO A 24 -4.65 26.59 -41.25
CA PRO A 24 -4.64 25.45 -40.34
C PRO A 24 -3.40 25.52 -39.42
N ALA A 25 -3.60 25.93 -38.17
CA ALA A 25 -2.61 25.80 -37.10
C ALA A 25 -3.33 25.50 -35.77
N ALA A 26 -3.94 24.31 -35.65
CA ALA A 26 -4.68 23.94 -34.44
C ALA A 26 -4.54 22.44 -34.13
N ALA A 27 -3.38 22.06 -33.59
CA ALA A 27 -3.24 20.79 -32.87
C ALA A 27 -2.25 20.87 -31.69
N ALA A 28 -1.27 21.78 -31.72
CA ALA A 28 -0.25 21.89 -30.66
C ALA A 28 -0.67 22.70 -29.41
N GLY A 29 -1.75 23.49 -29.46
CA GLY A 29 -2.14 24.37 -28.34
C GLY A 29 -2.98 23.71 -27.25
N ALA A 30 -3.74 22.66 -27.59
CA ALA A 30 -4.70 22.06 -26.67
C ALA A 30 -4.07 21.00 -25.74
N GLY A 31 -2.97 20.36 -26.15
CA GLY A 31 -2.20 19.44 -25.31
C GLY A 31 -1.43 20.17 -24.21
N GLY A 32 -0.59 21.14 -24.60
CA GLY A 32 0.24 21.88 -23.64
C GLY A 32 -0.54 22.74 -22.65
N SER A 33 -1.76 23.17 -22.98
CA SER A 33 -2.62 23.84 -21.98
C SER A 33 -3.19 22.87 -20.95
N ARG A 34 -3.50 21.62 -21.34
CA ARG A 34 -4.00 20.61 -20.41
C ARG A 34 -2.89 20.09 -19.51
N ASP A 35 -1.70 19.88 -20.06
CA ASP A 35 -0.54 19.43 -19.30
C ASP A 35 -0.20 20.47 -18.23
N ARG A 36 -0.17 21.77 -18.59
CA ARG A 36 -0.02 22.86 -17.59
C ARG A 36 -1.13 22.89 -16.54
N THR A 37 -2.38 22.62 -16.92
CA THR A 37 -3.48 22.54 -15.94
C THR A 37 -3.26 21.36 -14.99
N ALA A 38 -2.92 20.18 -15.50
CA ALA A 38 -2.65 19.00 -14.69
C ALA A 38 -1.45 19.19 -13.75
N ASP A 39 -0.38 19.83 -14.21
CA ASP A 39 0.79 20.18 -13.40
C ASP A 39 0.43 21.18 -12.27
N GLY A 40 -0.35 22.20 -12.60
CA GLY A 40 -0.84 23.17 -11.63
C GLY A 40 -1.75 22.55 -10.57
N LEU A 41 -2.63 21.64 -10.98
CA LEU A 41 -3.47 20.86 -10.06
C LEU A 41 -2.64 19.92 -9.18
N SER A 42 -1.64 19.25 -9.75
CA SER A 42 -0.76 18.37 -8.98
C SER A 42 -0.03 19.14 -7.88
N THR A 43 0.48 20.33 -8.20
CA THR A 43 1.13 21.22 -7.23
C THR A 43 0.18 21.69 -6.14
N LEU A 44 -1.07 22.03 -6.50
CA LEU A 44 -2.09 22.48 -5.56
C LEU A 44 -2.53 21.36 -4.60
N LEU A 45 -2.68 20.14 -5.10
CA LEU A 45 -3.29 19.03 -4.38
C LEU A 45 -2.29 18.20 -3.57
N ALA A 46 -1.02 18.15 -3.99
CA ALA A 46 0.00 17.33 -3.34
C ALA A 46 0.12 17.57 -1.81
N PRO A 47 0.10 18.82 -1.29
CA PRO A 47 0.19 19.05 0.15
C PRO A 47 -0.99 18.46 0.92
N ALA A 48 -2.21 18.65 0.41
CA ALA A 48 -3.43 18.14 1.06
C ALA A 48 -3.51 16.61 1.04
N VAL A 49 -3.06 15.98 -0.04
CA VAL A 49 -2.99 14.50 -0.12
C VAL A 49 -1.95 13.96 0.87
N ALA A 50 -0.81 14.64 1.02
CA ALA A 50 0.21 14.27 1.99
C ALA A 50 -0.25 14.46 3.45
N GLU A 51 -1.03 15.50 3.75
CA GLU A 51 -1.64 15.70 5.08
C GLU A 51 -2.62 14.57 5.44
N ALA A 52 -3.28 13.97 4.45
CA ALA A 52 -4.11 12.78 4.62
C ALA A 52 -3.29 11.48 4.76
N GLY A 53 -1.95 11.56 4.75
CA GLY A 53 -1.07 10.38 4.84
C GLY A 53 -1.02 9.54 3.57
N LEU A 54 -1.34 10.14 2.42
CA LEU A 54 -1.37 9.48 1.12
C LEU A 54 -0.36 10.12 0.15
N ASP A 55 -0.06 9.40 -0.92
CA ASP A 55 0.75 9.85 -2.03
C ASP A 55 -0.11 10.26 -3.23
N LEU A 56 0.20 11.41 -3.83
CA LEU A 56 -0.43 11.83 -5.08
C LEU A 56 0.28 11.19 -6.27
N GLU A 57 -0.33 10.13 -6.83
CA GLU A 57 0.26 9.35 -7.91
C GLU A 57 0.06 10.01 -9.29
N ALA A 58 -1.13 10.54 -9.57
CA ALA A 58 -1.42 11.17 -10.85
C ALA A 58 -2.62 12.13 -10.78
N VAL A 59 -2.57 13.17 -11.62
CA VAL A 59 -3.72 14.02 -11.93
C VAL A 59 -3.93 14.03 -13.44
N GLU A 60 -5.13 13.68 -13.88
CA GLU A 60 -5.51 13.71 -15.29
C GLU A 60 -6.70 14.64 -15.51
N VAL A 61 -6.61 15.49 -16.54
CA VAL A 61 -7.71 16.35 -16.98
C VAL A 61 -8.11 15.97 -18.39
N ARG A 62 -9.34 15.47 -18.55
CA ARG A 62 -9.88 15.02 -19.85
C ARG A 62 -11.19 15.74 -20.19
N PRO A 63 -11.45 16.07 -21.46
CA PRO A 63 -12.78 16.54 -21.88
C PRO A 63 -13.84 15.44 -21.67
N ALA A 64 -15.00 15.82 -21.14
CA ALA A 64 -16.14 14.93 -20.89
C ALA A 64 -17.45 15.62 -21.32
N GLY A 65 -17.74 15.58 -22.62
CA GLY A 65 -18.88 16.29 -23.20
C GLY A 65 -18.79 17.80 -23.00
N ARG A 66 -19.74 18.37 -22.24
CA ARG A 66 -19.77 19.81 -21.88
C ARG A 66 -19.00 20.13 -20.60
N ARG A 67 -18.43 19.12 -19.94
CA ARG A 67 -17.68 19.22 -18.69
C ARG A 67 -16.25 18.74 -18.90
N ARG A 68 -15.42 18.88 -17.88
CA ARG A 68 -14.13 18.17 -17.77
C ARG A 68 -14.22 17.09 -16.71
N LEU A 69 -13.48 16.01 -16.90
CA LEU A 69 -13.19 15.05 -15.86
C LEU A 69 -11.83 15.39 -15.28
N VAL A 70 -11.77 15.60 -13.97
CA VAL A 70 -10.53 15.67 -13.19
C VAL A 70 -10.42 14.35 -12.43
N LYS A 71 -9.46 13.53 -12.81
CA LYS A 71 -9.18 12.25 -12.14
C LYS A 71 -7.93 12.42 -11.30
N ILE A 72 -8.07 12.18 -10.00
CA ILE A 72 -6.98 12.16 -9.02
C ILE A 72 -6.75 10.69 -8.64
N VAL A 73 -5.51 10.24 -8.77
CA VAL A 73 -5.07 8.93 -8.32
C VAL A 73 -4.22 9.13 -7.08
N VAL A 74 -4.63 8.53 -5.97
CA VAL A 74 -3.92 8.59 -4.68
C VAL A 74 -3.56 7.20 -4.20
N ASP A 75 -2.40 7.00 -3.59
CA ASP A 75 -1.97 5.70 -3.05
C ASP A 75 -1.52 5.84 -1.59
N GLY A 76 -1.32 4.72 -0.91
CA GLY A 76 -0.78 4.68 0.46
C GLY A 76 -0.17 3.32 0.78
N ASP A 77 0.79 3.29 1.70
CA ASP A 77 1.56 2.08 2.05
C ASP A 77 0.67 0.91 2.52
N GLY A 78 -0.49 1.21 3.12
CA GLY A 78 -1.50 0.22 3.55
C GLY A 78 -2.66 -0.01 2.57
N GLY A 79 -2.61 0.62 1.39
CA GLY A 79 -3.78 0.82 0.53
C GLY A 79 -4.60 2.05 0.94
N VAL A 80 -5.64 2.36 0.15
CA VAL A 80 -6.48 3.54 0.35
C VAL A 80 -7.88 3.10 0.73
N SER A 81 -8.37 3.55 1.90
CA SER A 81 -9.73 3.25 2.37
C SER A 81 -10.76 4.15 1.68
N LEU A 82 -12.05 3.80 1.79
CA LEU A 82 -13.13 4.64 1.26
C LEU A 82 -13.25 5.97 1.99
N ASP A 83 -12.92 6.01 3.28
CA ASP A 83 -12.92 7.23 4.07
C ASP A 83 -11.79 8.17 3.62
N ASP A 84 -10.60 7.62 3.33
CA ASP A 84 -9.49 8.42 2.79
C ASP A 84 -9.85 9.01 1.42
N VAL A 85 -10.48 8.21 0.55
CA VAL A 85 -11.00 8.69 -0.75
C VAL A 85 -12.04 9.80 -0.56
N ALA A 86 -12.93 9.65 0.42
CA ALA A 86 -13.95 10.64 0.70
C ALA A 86 -13.35 11.96 1.23
N GLU A 87 -12.35 11.86 2.10
CA GLU A 87 -11.65 13.02 2.66
C GLU A 87 -10.87 13.77 1.58
N VAL A 88 -10.04 13.05 0.80
CA VAL A 88 -9.35 13.64 -0.34
C VAL A 88 -10.33 14.26 -1.33
N SER A 89 -11.48 13.61 -1.59
CA SER A 89 -12.48 14.18 -2.49
C SER A 89 -13.08 15.50 -1.98
N ARG A 90 -13.26 15.66 -0.67
CA ARG A 90 -13.79 16.90 -0.08
C ARG A 90 -12.76 18.00 -0.18
N VAL A 91 -11.55 17.76 0.33
CA VAL A 91 -10.47 18.74 0.34
C VAL A 91 -10.08 19.15 -1.08
N ALA A 92 -9.97 18.19 -2.01
CA ALA A 92 -9.68 18.50 -3.41
C ALA A 92 -10.77 19.35 -4.05
N SER A 93 -12.06 19.10 -3.75
CA SER A 93 -13.16 19.93 -4.26
C SER A 93 -13.07 21.36 -3.74
N GLU A 94 -12.78 21.54 -2.45
CA GLU A 94 -12.63 22.87 -1.84
C GLU A 94 -11.46 23.65 -2.43
N LEU A 95 -10.30 23.00 -2.59
CA LEU A 95 -9.11 23.60 -3.20
C LEU A 95 -9.36 23.97 -4.67
N LEU A 96 -10.03 23.10 -5.42
CA LEU A 96 -10.39 23.34 -6.81
C LEU A 96 -11.35 24.53 -6.94
N ASP A 97 -12.39 24.60 -6.11
CA ASP A 97 -13.39 25.66 -6.11
C ASP A 97 -12.82 27.02 -5.64
N ALA A 98 -11.80 27.01 -4.77
CA ALA A 98 -11.08 28.20 -4.35
C ALA A 98 -10.01 28.67 -5.36
N SER A 99 -9.63 27.82 -6.32
CA SER A 99 -8.57 28.10 -7.29
C SER A 99 -9.11 28.50 -8.66
N ASP A 100 -8.40 29.39 -9.36
CA ASP A 100 -8.69 29.72 -10.76
C ASP A 100 -8.11 28.71 -11.77
N VAL A 101 -7.44 27.64 -11.31
CA VAL A 101 -6.71 26.67 -12.17
C VAL A 101 -7.65 25.99 -13.17
N MET A 102 -8.91 25.79 -12.78
CA MET A 102 -9.93 25.23 -13.64
C MET A 102 -10.67 26.31 -14.45
N GLY A 103 -10.61 27.59 -14.09
CA GLY A 103 -11.45 28.62 -14.71
C GLY A 103 -12.94 28.29 -14.58
N THR A 104 -13.78 28.80 -15.49
CA THR A 104 -15.26 28.78 -15.34
C THR A 104 -15.96 27.52 -15.85
N ALA A 105 -15.24 26.59 -16.50
CA ALA A 105 -15.87 25.42 -17.10
C ALA A 105 -16.22 24.36 -16.03
N PRO A 106 -17.45 23.80 -16.03
CA PRO A 106 -17.84 22.80 -15.05
C PRO A 106 -16.99 21.53 -15.17
N TYR A 107 -16.78 20.87 -14.03
CA TYR A 107 -16.02 19.63 -13.96
C TYR A 107 -16.72 18.57 -13.11
N VAL A 108 -16.32 17.33 -13.32
CA VAL A 108 -16.60 16.18 -12.46
C VAL A 108 -15.28 15.78 -11.84
N LEU A 109 -15.26 15.61 -10.52
CA LEU A 109 -14.09 15.14 -9.80
C LEU A 109 -14.24 13.64 -9.52
N GLU A 110 -13.21 12.88 -9.85
CA GLU A 110 -13.06 11.48 -9.50
C GLU A 110 -11.78 11.28 -8.70
N VAL A 111 -11.92 10.76 -7.49
CA VAL A 111 -10.79 10.28 -6.68
C VAL A 111 -10.82 8.76 -6.64
N THR A 112 -9.68 8.15 -6.92
CA THR A 112 -9.49 6.71 -6.97
C THR A 112 -8.12 6.32 -6.43
N SER A 113 -7.99 5.09 -5.94
CA SER A 113 -6.67 4.46 -5.81
C SER A 113 -6.09 4.12 -7.19
N PRO A 114 -4.78 3.84 -7.34
CA PRO A 114 -4.26 3.25 -8.56
C PRO A 114 -5.01 1.94 -8.78
N GLY A 115 -5.53 1.73 -9.98
CA GLY A 115 -6.07 0.41 -10.33
C GLY A 115 -4.95 -0.63 -10.20
N VAL A 116 -5.32 -1.89 -9.95
CA VAL A 116 -4.40 -3.04 -9.98
C VAL A 116 -3.76 -3.31 -11.34
N ASP A 117 -4.12 -2.54 -12.36
CA ASP A 117 -3.72 -2.73 -13.74
C ASP A 117 -2.28 -2.33 -14.05
N ARG A 118 -1.62 -1.53 -13.18
CA ARG A 118 -0.22 -1.17 -13.44
C ARG A 118 0.65 -2.41 -13.29
N PRO A 119 1.36 -2.83 -14.36
CA PRO A 119 2.21 -4.01 -14.28
C PRO A 119 3.40 -3.75 -13.37
N LEU A 120 3.74 -4.74 -12.53
CA LEU A 120 5.00 -4.75 -11.80
C LEU A 120 6.12 -5.12 -12.77
N THR A 121 6.83 -4.10 -13.28
CA THR A 121 7.89 -4.26 -14.29
C THR A 121 9.26 -3.77 -13.84
N GLU A 122 9.33 -2.89 -12.84
CA GLU A 122 10.58 -2.27 -12.39
C GLU A 122 10.80 -2.61 -10.91
N ALA A 123 12.06 -2.67 -10.45
CA ALA A 123 12.41 -2.99 -9.07
C ALA A 123 11.62 -2.15 -8.04
N ARG A 124 11.47 -0.84 -8.28
CA ARG A 124 10.68 0.04 -7.40
C ARG A 124 9.21 -0.36 -7.29
N HIS A 125 8.63 -0.95 -8.33
CA HIS A 125 7.24 -1.43 -8.31
C HIS A 125 7.14 -2.66 -7.41
N TRP A 126 8.11 -3.57 -7.50
CA TRP A 126 8.19 -4.77 -6.66
C TRP A 126 8.43 -4.45 -5.18
N ARG A 127 9.29 -3.47 -4.89
CA ARG A 127 9.52 -2.98 -3.52
C ARG A 127 8.24 -2.46 -2.87
N ARG A 128 7.46 -1.64 -3.59
CA ARG A 128 6.16 -1.14 -3.10
C ARG A 128 5.10 -2.23 -3.00
N ALA A 129 5.23 -3.31 -3.76
CA ALA A 129 4.30 -4.43 -3.71
C ALA A 129 4.55 -5.36 -2.52
N ALA A 130 5.55 -5.12 -1.66
CA ALA A 130 5.77 -5.91 -0.46
C ALA A 130 4.49 -6.03 0.39
N GLY A 131 4.22 -7.24 0.87
CA GLY A 131 2.99 -7.59 1.59
C GLY A 131 1.75 -7.77 0.70
N ARG A 132 1.81 -7.50 -0.61
CA ARG A 132 0.65 -7.63 -1.52
C ARG A 132 0.61 -8.99 -2.20
N LEU A 133 -0.59 -9.52 -2.42
CA LEU A 133 -0.80 -10.68 -3.28
C LEU A 133 -0.56 -10.27 -4.73
N VAL A 134 0.23 -11.04 -5.47
CA VAL A 134 0.54 -10.79 -6.87
C VAL A 134 0.33 -12.04 -7.70
N VAL A 135 0.03 -11.82 -8.97
CA VAL A 135 0.03 -12.84 -10.02
C VAL A 135 1.06 -12.40 -11.06
N VAL A 136 2.05 -13.26 -11.35
CA VAL A 136 3.16 -12.93 -12.23
C VAL A 136 3.48 -14.08 -13.19
N PRO A 137 3.60 -13.82 -14.50
CA PRO A 137 4.11 -14.80 -15.44
C PRO A 137 5.62 -14.97 -15.28
N LEU A 138 6.11 -16.22 -15.30
CA LEU A 138 7.53 -16.53 -15.31
C LEU A 138 8.04 -16.53 -16.76
N THR A 139 9.17 -15.86 -16.98
CA THR A 139 9.82 -15.69 -18.30
C THR A 139 11.23 -16.29 -18.38
N GLY A 140 11.76 -16.81 -17.27
CA GLY A 140 13.06 -17.48 -17.19
C GLY A 140 13.04 -18.95 -17.62
N GLU A 141 13.88 -19.78 -16.98
CA GLU A 141 13.96 -21.23 -17.24
C GLU A 141 12.64 -21.96 -16.88
N GLU A 142 12.00 -21.52 -15.80
CA GLU A 142 10.65 -21.96 -15.44
C GLU A 142 9.63 -21.12 -16.20
N THR A 143 8.65 -21.78 -16.81
CA THR A 143 7.55 -21.12 -17.54
C THR A 143 6.23 -21.35 -16.84
N GLY A 144 5.30 -20.41 -16.98
CA GLY A 144 3.97 -20.50 -16.38
C GLY A 144 3.61 -19.21 -15.66
N GLN A 145 2.73 -19.33 -14.67
CA GLN A 145 2.25 -18.22 -13.86
C GLN A 145 2.25 -18.66 -12.40
N ILE A 146 2.76 -17.78 -11.54
CA ILE A 146 2.71 -17.96 -10.10
C ILE A 146 1.79 -16.93 -9.48
N GLU A 147 1.20 -17.31 -8.37
CA GLU A 147 0.42 -16.44 -7.50
C GLU A 147 1.00 -16.54 -6.09
N GLY A 148 1.20 -15.41 -5.43
CA GLY A 148 1.81 -15.42 -4.10
C GLY A 148 1.95 -14.04 -3.51
N ARG A 149 2.26 -13.97 -2.22
CA ARG A 149 2.46 -12.69 -1.52
C ARG A 149 3.91 -12.25 -1.63
N VAL A 150 4.15 -11.02 -2.09
CA VAL A 150 5.51 -10.46 -2.08
C VAL A 150 5.95 -10.28 -0.64
N VAL A 151 7.14 -10.80 -0.30
CA VAL A 151 7.74 -10.68 1.03
C VAL A 151 8.69 -9.48 1.06
N SER A 152 9.57 -9.39 0.07
CA SER A 152 10.55 -8.32 -0.08
C SER A 152 11.05 -8.27 -1.52
N ALA A 153 11.60 -7.14 -1.93
CA ALA A 153 12.31 -7.00 -3.20
C ALA A 153 13.51 -6.07 -3.03
N ASP A 154 14.52 -6.26 -3.86
CA ASP A 154 15.63 -5.33 -4.03
C ASP A 154 15.71 -4.89 -5.51
N ASP A 155 16.90 -4.49 -5.96
CA ASP A 155 17.09 -4.01 -7.34
C ASP A 155 17.26 -5.16 -8.35
N ASP A 156 17.52 -6.39 -7.89
CA ASP A 156 17.83 -7.55 -8.74
C ASP A 156 16.81 -8.69 -8.58
N ALA A 157 16.23 -8.87 -7.40
CA ALA A 157 15.38 -10.01 -7.06
C ALA A 157 14.14 -9.64 -6.22
N VAL A 158 13.18 -10.57 -6.22
CA VAL A 158 11.97 -10.51 -5.38
C VAL A 158 11.73 -11.85 -4.69
N VAL A 159 11.41 -11.79 -3.41
CA VAL A 159 11.01 -12.94 -2.60
C VAL A 159 9.48 -12.98 -2.53
N ILE A 160 8.90 -14.11 -2.92
CA ILE A 160 7.46 -14.33 -2.98
C ILE A 160 7.11 -15.62 -2.21
N ASP A 161 6.13 -15.53 -1.32
CA ASP A 161 5.48 -16.68 -0.70
C ASP A 161 4.44 -17.23 -1.69
N VAL A 162 4.86 -18.19 -2.52
CA VAL A 162 4.08 -18.74 -3.65
C VAL A 162 3.02 -19.72 -3.16
N THR A 163 1.79 -19.51 -3.60
CA THR A 163 0.66 -20.42 -3.40
C THR A 163 0.73 -21.55 -4.44
N PRO A 164 0.86 -22.83 -4.03
CA PRO A 164 0.94 -23.95 -4.98
C PRO A 164 -0.32 -24.10 -5.84
N ALA A 165 -0.16 -24.11 -7.17
CA ALA A 165 -1.27 -24.23 -8.13
C ALA A 165 -1.99 -25.60 -8.11
N LYS A 166 -1.41 -26.62 -7.47
CA LYS A 166 -1.95 -27.99 -7.42
C LYS A 166 -2.23 -28.44 -6.00
N GLY A 167 -3.45 -28.19 -5.58
CA GLY A 167 -4.11 -28.87 -4.48
C GLY A 167 -5.43 -28.17 -4.26
N LYS A 168 -6.55 -28.76 -4.73
CA LYS A 168 -7.85 -28.40 -4.15
C LYS A 168 -7.64 -28.48 -2.64
N ALA A 169 -7.84 -27.38 -1.92
CA ALA A 169 -7.83 -27.38 -0.47
C ALA A 169 -8.64 -28.61 -0.04
N VAL A 170 -7.96 -29.62 0.50
CA VAL A 170 -8.66 -30.74 1.12
C VAL A 170 -9.38 -30.08 2.28
N LYS A 171 -10.71 -30.14 2.26
CA LYS A 171 -11.64 -29.47 3.18
C LYS A 171 -10.99 -29.30 4.56
N GLY A 172 -10.50 -28.09 4.86
CA GLY A 172 -9.95 -27.70 6.16
C GLY A 172 -8.42 -27.70 6.34
N ARG A 173 -7.59 -28.00 5.33
CA ARG A 173 -6.12 -27.84 5.46
C ARG A 173 -5.59 -26.74 4.54
N PRO A 174 -5.07 -25.62 5.09
CA PRO A 174 -4.48 -24.57 4.29
C PRO A 174 -3.26 -25.10 3.53
N VAL A 175 -3.15 -24.74 2.26
CA VAL A 175 -1.95 -25.02 1.48
C VAL A 175 -0.88 -24.06 1.96
N LYS A 176 0.17 -24.59 2.61
CA LYS A 176 1.26 -23.75 3.12
C LYS A 176 1.97 -23.09 1.94
N PRO A 177 2.13 -21.76 1.92
CA PRO A 177 2.88 -21.11 0.87
C PRO A 177 4.35 -21.53 0.92
N VAL A 178 4.98 -21.54 -0.25
CA VAL A 178 6.40 -21.87 -0.41
C VAL A 178 7.15 -20.60 -0.73
N ARG A 179 8.04 -20.19 0.17
CA ARG A 179 8.92 -19.04 -0.05
C ARG A 179 9.88 -19.35 -1.19
N ARG A 180 9.88 -18.50 -2.22
CA ARG A 180 10.78 -18.60 -3.37
C ARG A 180 11.33 -17.22 -3.71
N GLU A 181 12.55 -17.22 -4.20
CA GLU A 181 13.23 -16.03 -4.72
C GLU A 181 13.26 -16.11 -6.24
N PHE A 182 13.02 -14.99 -6.91
CA PHE A 182 13.01 -14.85 -8.36
C PHE A 182 13.85 -13.65 -8.76
N ALA A 183 14.73 -13.81 -9.74
CA ALA A 183 15.38 -12.67 -10.38
C ALA A 183 14.33 -11.86 -11.15
N LEU A 184 14.41 -10.53 -11.08
CA LEU A 184 13.46 -9.65 -11.78
C LEU A 184 13.49 -9.86 -13.30
N ALA A 185 14.63 -10.30 -13.86
CA ALA A 185 14.77 -10.64 -15.27
C ALA A 185 13.96 -11.89 -15.69
N ASP A 186 13.67 -12.78 -14.74
CA ASP A 186 12.89 -14.01 -14.96
C ASP A 186 11.39 -13.80 -14.73
N LEU A 187 10.98 -12.57 -14.43
CA LEU A 187 9.59 -12.19 -14.23
C LEU A 187 9.08 -11.33 -15.38
N GLY A 188 7.94 -11.73 -15.93
CA GLY A 188 7.18 -10.87 -16.82
C GLY A 188 6.37 -9.81 -16.03
N PRO A 189 5.50 -9.06 -16.71
CA PRO A 189 4.74 -7.98 -16.08
C PRO A 189 3.75 -8.53 -15.04
N GLY A 190 4.10 -8.40 -13.75
CA GLY A 190 3.26 -8.85 -12.62
C GLY A 190 2.01 -8.00 -12.44
N ARG A 191 1.02 -8.48 -11.69
CA ARG A 191 -0.19 -7.74 -11.29
C ARG A 191 -0.50 -7.95 -9.82
N VAL A 192 -0.73 -6.87 -9.09
CA VAL A 192 -1.25 -6.94 -7.72
C VAL A 192 -2.71 -7.42 -7.75
N GLN A 193 -3.09 -8.29 -6.83
CA GLN A 193 -4.46 -8.74 -6.63
C GLN A 193 -5.11 -7.94 -5.50
N VAL A 194 -6.40 -7.63 -5.66
CA VAL A 194 -7.19 -7.00 -4.60
C VAL A 194 -7.64 -8.08 -3.62
N GLU A 195 -7.25 -7.95 -2.36
CA GLU A 195 -7.76 -8.77 -1.27
C GLU A 195 -8.74 -7.94 -0.46
N PHE A 196 -10.00 -8.39 -0.39
CA PHE A 196 -10.97 -7.81 0.51
C PHE A 196 -10.84 -8.53 1.86
N ARG A 197 -10.23 -7.87 2.84
CA ARG A 197 -10.28 -8.35 4.23
C ARG A 197 -11.67 -8.07 4.79
N SER A 198 -12.28 -9.09 5.37
CA SER A 198 -13.45 -8.92 6.23
C SER A 198 -12.99 -8.65 7.66
N GLU A 199 -13.84 -8.05 8.49
CA GLU A 199 -13.54 -7.64 9.88
C GLU A 199 -12.98 -8.78 10.78
N ALA A 200 -13.03 -10.04 10.33
CA ALA A 200 -12.49 -11.20 11.04
C ALA A 200 -10.97 -11.44 10.88
N ASP A 201 -10.28 -10.81 9.91
CA ASP A 201 -8.86 -11.10 9.59
C ASP A 201 -7.84 -10.27 10.41
N THR A 202 -8.28 -9.31 11.22
CA THR A 202 -7.38 -8.39 11.96
C THR A 202 -6.71 -9.03 13.19
N ALA A 203 -7.05 -10.27 13.55
CA ALA A 203 -6.60 -10.89 14.79
C ALA A 203 -5.22 -11.57 14.72
N ASP A 204 -4.60 -11.73 13.54
CA ASP A 204 -3.42 -12.61 13.36
C ASP A 204 -2.07 -11.86 13.22
N THR A 205 -1.99 -10.59 13.62
CA THR A 205 -0.72 -9.80 13.53
C THR A 205 -0.19 -9.29 14.87
N ALA A 206 -0.75 -9.73 15.99
CA ALA A 206 -0.24 -9.40 17.31
C ALA A 206 0.49 -10.60 17.95
N ASP A 207 1.58 -11.06 17.36
CA ASP A 207 2.51 -11.94 18.08
C ASP A 207 3.96 -11.75 17.62
N THR A 208 4.54 -10.58 17.92
CA THR A 208 5.96 -10.46 18.27
C THR A 208 6.18 -9.14 19.03
N ALA A 209 5.92 -9.15 20.34
CA ALA A 209 6.51 -8.18 21.26
C ALA A 209 7.27 -8.98 22.32
N ASP A 210 8.57 -9.07 22.06
CA ASP A 210 9.63 -9.69 22.82
C ASP A 210 9.61 -9.29 24.30
N ASP A 211 9.61 -10.31 25.15
CA ASP A 211 9.79 -10.25 26.60
C ASP A 211 11.28 -10.03 26.90
N SER A 212 11.62 -8.86 27.44
CA SER A 212 12.87 -8.70 28.19
C SER A 212 12.63 -7.91 29.47
N ALA A 213 12.28 -8.66 30.52
CA ALA A 213 12.45 -8.22 31.89
C ALA A 213 13.93 -8.30 32.31
N ALA A 214 14.51 -7.20 32.81
CA ALA A 214 15.47 -7.23 33.92
C ALA A 214 15.60 -5.84 34.55
N ALA A 215 15.38 -5.83 35.87
CA ALA A 215 15.44 -4.69 36.76
C ALA A 215 16.88 -4.23 37.02
N ASP A 216 17.05 -2.92 37.28
CA ASP A 216 18.04 -2.46 38.26
C ASP A 216 17.45 -1.28 39.06
N GLY A 217 17.61 -1.36 40.37
CA GLY A 217 16.94 -0.53 41.36
C GLY A 217 17.80 0.64 41.83
N GLY A 218 17.15 1.77 42.09
CA GLY A 218 17.73 2.92 42.78
C GLY A 218 16.71 3.55 43.72
N ARG A 219 16.79 3.18 45.01
CA ARG A 219 16.02 3.72 46.15
C ARG A 219 16.28 5.21 46.37
N THR A 220 15.23 5.94 46.75
CA THR A 220 15.19 6.74 47.99
C THR A 220 13.78 6.71 48.58
N ALA A 221 13.69 6.37 49.86
CA ALA A 221 12.46 6.26 50.63
C ALA A 221 12.29 7.48 51.54
N ASP A 222 11.05 7.94 51.68
CA ASP A 222 10.60 8.79 52.79
C ASP A 222 9.46 8.06 53.53
N ALA A 223 9.72 7.85 54.84
CA ALA A 223 8.86 7.80 56.02
C ALA A 223 7.43 7.16 55.97
N ASP A 224 7.20 6.16 56.83
CA ASP A 224 6.52 6.25 58.16
C ASP A 224 5.67 5.02 58.54
N GLY A 225 5.75 4.63 59.82
CA GLY A 225 4.76 3.82 60.58
C GLY A 225 4.84 2.29 60.43
N ALA A 226 5.42 1.52 61.37
CA ALA A 226 4.95 1.12 62.72
C ALA A 226 4.16 -0.20 62.75
N ASP A 227 4.57 -1.06 63.71
CA ASP A 227 3.92 -2.25 64.28
C ASP A 227 3.82 -3.51 63.37
N GLY A 228 4.11 -4.75 63.75
CA GLY A 228 4.39 -5.45 65.00
C GLY A 228 3.97 -6.92 64.83
N GLU A 229 4.71 -7.87 65.43
CA GLU A 229 4.34 -9.30 65.64
C GLU A 229 4.31 -10.19 64.37
N GLU A 230 4.57 -11.50 64.35
CA GLU A 230 5.07 -12.49 65.30
C GLU A 230 5.58 -13.71 64.48
N THR A 231 6.08 -14.70 65.21
CA THR A 231 6.90 -15.86 64.84
C THR A 231 6.30 -16.96 63.94
N GLY A 232 7.20 -17.81 63.40
CA GLY A 232 6.98 -19.23 63.08
C GLY A 232 7.15 -19.54 61.59
N GLY A 233 7.89 -20.55 61.11
CA GLY A 233 8.57 -21.69 61.71
C GLY A 233 8.49 -22.87 60.72
N HIS A 234 9.63 -23.56 60.48
CA HIS A 234 9.77 -24.88 59.82
C HIS A 234 9.31 -25.00 58.35
N GLY A 235 9.91 -25.74 57.44
CA GLY A 235 10.95 -26.77 57.48
C GLY A 235 10.82 -27.64 56.22
N GLY A 236 11.90 -28.31 55.81
CA GLY A 236 11.95 -29.27 54.70
C GLY A 236 12.36 -28.62 53.37
N GLY A 237 13.37 -29.07 52.64
CA GLY A 237 13.98 -30.39 52.58
C GLY A 237 14.26 -30.65 51.09
N GLU A 238 15.55 -30.70 50.76
CA GLU A 238 16.24 -31.25 49.57
C GLU A 238 15.60 -32.49 48.89
N PRO A 239 16.15 -33.06 47.78
CA PRO A 239 16.99 -32.52 46.69
C PRO A 239 16.68 -33.13 45.28
N VAL A 240 17.51 -32.75 44.29
CA VAL A 240 18.05 -33.47 43.09
C VAL A 240 17.22 -34.52 42.32
N ASP A 241 17.26 -34.40 40.98
CA ASP A 241 17.84 -35.44 40.11
C ASP A 241 18.08 -34.90 38.67
N ASP A 242 19.35 -34.70 38.34
CA ASP A 242 19.91 -34.81 36.99
C ASP A 242 19.96 -36.30 36.62
N PRO A 243 19.79 -36.71 35.34
CA PRO A 243 21.01 -36.93 34.55
C PRO A 243 20.88 -36.70 33.02
N ALA A 244 21.87 -35.97 32.51
CA ALA A 244 22.85 -36.34 31.48
C ALA A 244 22.57 -37.47 30.45
N GLY A 245 23.04 -37.18 29.22
CA GLY A 245 23.75 -38.11 28.32
C GLY A 245 22.94 -38.57 27.10
N GLU A 246 23.46 -38.73 25.88
CA GLU A 246 24.76 -38.65 25.21
C GLU A 246 24.37 -38.52 23.71
N ALA A 247 24.91 -37.59 22.92
CA ALA A 247 26.16 -37.66 22.16
C ALA A 247 26.26 -38.78 21.11
N GLU A 248 26.99 -38.44 20.05
CA GLU A 248 27.57 -39.26 18.98
C GLU A 248 26.73 -39.43 17.70
N GLU A 249 27.28 -39.47 16.49
CA GLU A 249 28.46 -38.89 15.82
C GLU A 249 28.42 -39.51 14.40
N THR A 250 28.70 -38.68 13.40
CA THR A 250 29.21 -38.93 12.03
C THR A 250 29.07 -40.32 11.37
N ARG A 251 28.71 -40.29 10.06
CA ARG A 251 29.59 -40.78 8.98
C ARG A 251 29.04 -40.43 7.60
N SER A 252 29.89 -39.73 6.84
CA SER A 252 29.90 -39.61 5.38
C SER A 252 30.97 -40.60 4.83
N PRO A 253 31.28 -40.66 3.53
CA PRO A 253 30.51 -41.12 2.36
C PRO A 253 31.19 -42.32 1.65
N ALA A 254 30.55 -42.94 0.65
CA ALA A 254 31.22 -43.76 -0.38
C ALA A 254 30.35 -43.96 -1.64
N GLU A 255 30.78 -43.38 -2.76
CA GLU A 255 30.81 -44.00 -4.12
C GLU A 255 32.03 -44.97 -4.19
N PRO A 256 32.25 -45.84 -5.21
CA PRO A 256 31.84 -45.85 -6.64
C PRO A 256 31.26 -47.23 -7.08
N GLU A 257 30.92 -47.59 -8.33
CA GLU A 257 31.54 -47.48 -9.68
C GLU A 257 30.51 -47.31 -10.81
#